data_AF-A0A9P4GW40-F1
#
_entry.id   AF-A0A9P4GW40-F1
#
_cell.length_a   1.000
_cell.length_b   1.000
_cell.length_c   1.000
_cell.angle_alpha   90.00
_cell.angle_beta   90.00
_cell.angle_gamma   90.00
#
_symmetry.space_group_name_H-M   'P 1'
#
loop_
_entity.id
_entity.type
_entity.pdbx_description
1 polymer ?
#
loop_
_entity_poly.entity_id
_entity_poly.type
_entity_poly.pdbx_seq_one_letter_code
_entity_poly.pdbx_strand_id
1 'polypeptide(L)' 'MPGNDLRLLALDGGGVRGLSALMILEQLMEAVDPDAPPKPCDYFDMIGGTSTG' A
#
# COMPACT_ATOMS: atom_id res chain seq x y z
N MET A 1 -14.32 20.74 -8.69
CA MET A 1 -13.83 19.36 -8.58
C MET A 1 -13.16 19.29 -7.23
N PRO A 2 -13.68 18.54 -6.22
CA PRO A 2 -12.90 18.34 -5.01
C PRO A 2 -11.55 17.78 -5.44
N GLY A 3 -10.47 18.48 -5.10
CA GLY A 3 -9.12 18.10 -5.53
C GLY A 3 -8.83 16.70 -5.02
N ASN A 4 -8.27 15.84 -5.87
CA ASN A 4 -7.83 14.51 -5.49
C ASN A 4 -6.84 14.66 -4.32
N ASP A 5 -7.26 14.29 -3.11
CA ASP A 5 -6.38 14.27 -1.95
C ASP A 5 -5.25 13.27 -2.23
N LEU A 6 -4.02 13.68 -1.98
CA LEU A 6 -2.83 12.87 -2.26
C LEU A 6 -2.84 11.60 -1.38
N ARG A 7 -2.79 10.43 -2.00
CA ARG A 7 -2.70 9.13 -1.30
C ARG A 7 -1.27 8.63 -1.27
N LEU A 8 -0.68 8.64 -0.07
CA LEU A 8 0.71 8.26 0.15
C LEU A 8 0.80 6.95 0.95
N LEU A 9 1.56 5.99 0.44
CA LEU A 9 1.91 4.75 1.12
C LEU A 9 3.36 4.81 1.59
N ALA A 10 3.60 4.58 2.87
CA ALA A 10 4.94 4.51 3.46
C ALA A 10 5.15 3.16 4.15
N LEU A 11 6.25 2.48 3.82
CA LEU A 11 6.61 1.18 4.36
C LEU A 11 7.92 1.28 5.15
N ASP A 12 7.86 0.92 6.43
CA ASP A 12 9.02 0.95 7.32
C ASP A 12 9.91 -0.29 7.15
N GLY A 13 11.22 -0.09 7.30
CA GLY A 13 12.18 -1.17 7.36
C GLY A 13 11.98 -2.06 8.58
N GLY A 14 11.80 -3.36 8.36
CA GLY A 14 11.48 -4.33 9.42
C GLY A 14 12.30 -5.62 9.38
N GLY A 15 13.11 -5.82 8.33
CA GLY A 15 13.75 -7.11 8.06
C GLY A 15 12.70 -8.16 7.73
N VAL A 16 12.80 -9.35 8.31
CA VAL A 16 11.81 -10.43 8.16
C VAL A 16 10.40 -10.03 8.61
N ARG A 17 10.28 -9.02 9.49
CA ARG A 17 8.99 -8.50 9.94
C ARG A 17 8.27 -7.67 8.87
N GLY A 18 8.95 -7.27 7.79
CA GLY A 18 8.31 -6.57 6.66
C GLY A 18 7.18 -7.38 6.02
N LEU A 19 7.20 -8.71 6.15
CA LEU A 19 6.12 -9.58 5.67
C LEU A 19 4.77 -9.24 6.30
N SER A 20 4.74 -8.82 7.58
CA SER A 20 3.46 -8.42 8.20
C SER A 20 2.88 -7.16 7.56
N ALA A 21 3.73 -6.21 7.17
CA ALA A 21 3.28 -5.00 6.48
C ALA A 21 2.73 -5.33 5.08
N LEU A 22 3.34 -6.28 4.38
CA LEU A 22 2.84 -6.76 3.09
C LEU A 22 1.51 -7.51 3.21
N MET A 23 1.33 -8.36 4.23
CA MET A 23 0.05 -9.04 4.48
C MET A 23 -1.08 -8.04 4.79
N ILE A 24 -0.77 -6.98 5.55
CA ILE A 24 -1.74 -5.90 5.80
C ILE A 24 -2.06 -5.14 4.51
N LEU A 25 -1.04 -4.84 3.68
CA LEU A 25 -1.24 -4.15 2.41
C LEU A 25 -2.09 -5.00 1.45
N GLU A 26 -1.85 -6.31 1.38
CA GLU A 26 -2.66 -7.24 0.57
C GLU A 26 -4.13 -7.20 0.99
N GLN A 27 -4.41 -7.36 2.29
CA GLN A 27 -5.78 -7.26 2.83
C GLN A 27 -6.42 -5.89 2.59
N LEU A 28 -5.62 -4.81 2.61
CA LEU A 28 -6.10 -3.47 2.29
C LEU A 28 -6.51 -3.36 0.82
N MET A 29 -5.72 -3.91 -0.10
CA MET A 29 -6.05 -3.89 -1.52
C MET A 29 -7.29 -4.75 -1.81
N GLU A 30 -7.43 -5.92 -1.16
CA GLU A 30 -8.63 -6.76 -1.23
C GLU A 30 -9.88 -6.05 -0.68
N ALA A 31 -9.73 -5.24 0.37
CA ALA A 31 -10.83 -4.46 0.92
C ALA A 31 -11.29 -3.32 -0.01
N VAL A 32 -10.43 -2.86 -0.94
CA VAL A 32 -10.79 -1.85 -1.95
C VAL A 32 -11.66 -2.46 -3.05
N ASP A 33 -11.24 -3.62 -3.59
CA ASP A 33 -12.02 -4.40 -4.56
C ASP A 33 -11.74 -5.90 -4.31
N PRO A 34 -12.70 -6.65 -3.76
CA PRO A 34 -12.50 -8.07 -3.45
C PRO A 34 -12.39 -8.96 -4.69
N ASP A 35 -13.02 -8.56 -5.81
CA ASP A 35 -13.09 -9.38 -7.03
C ASP A 35 -11.90 -9.08 -7.96
N ALA A 36 -11.39 -7.85 -7.93
CA ALA A 36 -10.22 -7.42 -8.68
C ALA A 36 -9.37 -6.41 -7.87
N PRO A 37 -8.63 -6.87 -6.83
CA PRO A 37 -7.83 -5.99 -6.00
C PRO A 37 -6.88 -5.12 -6.84
N PRO A 38 -6.92 -3.78 -6.71
CA PRO A 38 -6.04 -2.93 -7.50
C PRO A 38 -4.59 -3.12 -7.03
N LYS A 39 -3.64 -2.81 -7.90
CA LYS A 39 -2.24 -2.76 -7.46
C LYS A 39 -2.07 -1.52 -6.59
N PRO A 40 -1.17 -1.54 -5.58
CA PRO A 40 -0.88 -0.36 -4.79
C PRO A 40 -0.51 0.87 -5.65
N CYS A 41 0.22 0.69 -6.76
CA CYS A 41 0.58 1.78 -7.67
C CYS A 41 -0.58 2.37 -8.48
N ASP A 42 -1.71 1.65 -8.58
CA ASP A 42 -2.92 2.15 -9.24
C ASP A 42 -3.80 2.96 -8.25
N TYR A 43 -3.52 2.83 -6.94
CA TYR A 43 -4.30 3.45 -5.88
C TYR A 43 -3.56 4.58 -5.15
N PHE A 44 -2.26 4.43 -4.92
CA PHE A 44 -1.42 5.40 -4.23
C PHE A 44 -0.62 6.24 -5.24
N ASP A 45 -0.68 7.56 -5.09
CA ASP A 45 0.03 8.51 -5.94
C ASP A 45 1.54 8.51 -5.66
N MET A 46 1.92 8.11 -4.44
CA MET A 46 3.32 7.97 -4.03
C MET A 46 3.49 6.79 -3.09
N ILE A 47 4.53 6.00 -3.34
CA ILE A 47 4.91 4.86 -2.51
C ILE A 47 6.37 5.05 -2.11
N GLY A 48 6.63 5.08 -0.80
CA GLY A 48 7.97 5.19 -0.22
C GLY A 48 8.25 4.03 0.72
N GLY A 49 9.51 3.59 0.77
CA GLY A 49 9.95 2.46 1.56
C GLY A 49 11.36 2.63 2.09
N THR A 50 11.67 2.06 3.25
CA THR A 50 13.05 2.00 3.76
C THR A 50 13.50 0.55 3.95
N SER A 51 14.66 0.18 3.41
CA SER A 51 15.24 -1.17 3.53
C SER A 51 14.35 -2.28 2.94
N THR A 52 13.59 -3.00 3.76
CA THR A 52 12.66 -4.05 3.33
C THR A 52 11.25 -3.55 3.05
N GLY A 53 10.96 -2.30 3.43
CA GLY A 53 9.73 -1.60 3.07
C GLY A 53 9.83 -1.01 1.68
#